data_AF-A0A5M7Q9L1-F1
#
_entry.id   AF-A0A5M7Q9L1-F1
#
_cell.length_a   1.000
_cell.length_b   1.000
_cell.length_c   1.000
_cell.angle_alpha   90.00
_cell.angle_beta   90.00
_cell.angle_gamma   90.00
#
_symmetry.space_group_name_H-M   'P 1'
#
loop_
_entity.id
_entity.type
_entity.pdbx_description
1 polymer ?
#
loop_
_entity_poly.entity_id
_entity_poly.type
_entity_poly.pdbx_seq_one_letter_code
_entity_poly.pdbx_strand_id
1 'polypeptide(L)'
;MDAVTDIRKKYVLNLAALKPGDIILEHGYKAHSLAIMRITGSHYSHAMLYEGSTIIEATSGGGVFSKIPNRFAVVEKNDLKVLRLSDEVEPSQIENITIFSRTLVGSKYDKSEAIKAGKKKKPSKAIVTGQFCSRLVAQCYYHAGIALVENINYCSPADIEKSTLLVEVVDAVKEASEEELAHALAANYHQEHLKNTANWVKAAKKILRKSGIEAETINDIYHATLRLRKPKVDKLILKEIVASGHYEFYLKDKISNPHRYDVNAFSKKVNGNIEIIEGEIHKEISIVKTHSTNLETFKKYHESYPSKLMLAEVNLYSNLLNITKERLEVIVESCHLEGLNPTLLPQALSMINYIENLQ
;
A
#
# COMPACT_ATOMS: atom_id res chain seq x y z
N MET A 1 5.00 -19.98 15.43
CA MET A 1 4.19 -18.92 16.07
C MET A 1 3.61 -18.05 14.98
N ASP A 2 2.32 -17.74 15.07
CA ASP A 2 1.67 -16.86 14.10
C ASP A 2 1.96 -15.39 14.44
N ALA A 3 2.02 -14.53 13.43
CA ALA A 3 2.46 -13.14 13.58
C ALA A 3 1.51 -12.29 14.44
N VAL A 4 0.32 -12.77 14.79
CA VAL A 4 -0.69 -12.02 15.54
C VAL A 4 -0.65 -12.33 17.05
N THR A 5 -0.08 -13.47 17.47
CA THR A 5 -0.18 -13.97 18.85
C THR A 5 1.14 -13.98 19.62
N ASP A 6 2.20 -13.42 19.05
CA ASP A 6 3.49 -13.36 19.73
C ASP A 6 3.49 -12.22 20.77
N ILE A 7 3.27 -12.59 22.03
CA ILE A 7 3.26 -11.68 23.19
C ILE A 7 4.59 -10.95 23.42
N ARG A 8 5.67 -11.36 22.71
CA ARG A 8 6.99 -10.74 22.83
C ARG A 8 7.14 -9.49 21.98
N LYS A 9 6.16 -9.17 21.13
CA LYS A 9 6.19 -7.98 20.26
C LYS A 9 6.19 -6.70 21.09
N LYS A 10 7.13 -5.81 20.81
CA LYS A 10 7.37 -4.58 21.57
C LYS A 10 7.72 -3.37 20.71
N TYR A 11 8.18 -3.58 19.47
CA TYR A 11 8.70 -2.49 18.65
C TYR A 11 7.83 -2.24 17.41
N VAL A 12 7.70 -0.98 17.05
CA VAL A 12 6.93 -0.50 15.89
C VAL A 12 7.74 0.51 15.09
N LEU A 13 7.28 0.80 13.86
CA LEU A 13 7.82 1.89 13.07
C LEU A 13 7.46 3.24 13.70
N ASN A 14 8.44 4.13 13.80
CA ASN A 14 8.22 5.53 14.14
C ASN A 14 7.82 6.30 12.88
N LEU A 15 6.51 6.42 12.64
CA LEU A 15 5.99 7.02 11.40
C LEU A 15 6.45 8.47 11.17
N ALA A 16 6.69 9.22 12.24
CA ALA A 16 7.18 10.60 12.15
C ALA A 16 8.61 10.69 11.57
N ALA A 17 9.39 9.61 11.67
CA ALA A 17 10.75 9.56 11.10
C ALA A 17 10.77 9.07 9.64
N LEU A 18 9.67 8.49 9.15
CA LEU A 18 9.60 7.90 7.82
C LEU A 18 9.32 8.96 6.74
N LYS A 19 9.89 8.75 5.55
CA LYS A 19 9.65 9.57 4.35
C LYS A 19 9.35 8.67 3.15
N PRO A 20 8.49 9.12 2.20
CA PRO A 20 8.26 8.38 0.97
C PRO A 20 9.59 7.99 0.30
N GLY A 21 9.67 6.75 -0.16
CA GLY A 21 10.90 6.16 -0.71
C GLY A 21 11.67 5.31 0.30
N ASP A 22 11.51 5.49 1.60
CA ASP A 22 12.22 4.68 2.61
C ASP A 22 12.02 3.17 2.38
N ILE A 23 13.10 2.41 2.53
CA ILE A 23 13.10 0.96 2.42
C ILE A 23 13.08 0.38 3.82
N ILE A 24 12.11 -0.48 4.09
CA ILE A 24 11.97 -1.15 5.38
C ILE A 24 12.40 -2.61 5.22
N LEU A 25 13.44 -3.01 5.96
CA LEU A 25 13.90 -4.38 6.06
C LEU A 25 13.31 -5.03 7.31
N GLU A 26 12.85 -6.28 7.17
CA GLU A 26 12.17 -7.01 8.26
C GLU A 26 12.78 -8.41 8.49
N HIS A 27 13.01 -8.73 9.77
CA HIS A 27 13.36 -10.05 10.24
C HIS A 27 12.11 -10.93 10.30
N GLY A 28 12.14 -12.06 9.59
CA GLY A 28 11.02 -12.99 9.55
C GLY A 28 11.27 -14.24 10.40
N TYR A 29 10.30 -14.56 11.28
CA TYR A 29 10.37 -15.73 12.16
C TYR A 29 9.82 -17.03 11.54
N LYS A 30 9.32 -16.99 10.31
CA LYS A 30 8.82 -18.18 9.61
C LYS A 30 9.98 -18.97 9.00
N ALA A 31 9.82 -20.29 8.87
CA ALA A 31 10.90 -21.18 8.40
C ALA A 31 11.54 -20.75 7.06
N HIS A 32 10.74 -20.22 6.13
CA HIS A 32 11.27 -19.72 4.85
C HIS A 32 12.12 -18.45 5.02
N SER A 33 11.75 -17.55 5.93
CA SER A 33 12.53 -16.36 6.27
C SER A 33 13.86 -16.73 6.90
N LEU A 34 13.86 -17.66 7.86
CA LEU A 34 15.09 -18.20 8.47
C LEU A 34 16.04 -18.80 7.42
N ALA A 35 15.49 -19.51 6.42
CA ALA A 35 16.29 -20.05 5.32
C ALA A 35 16.91 -18.95 4.45
N ILE A 36 16.17 -17.89 4.11
CA ILE A 36 16.67 -16.74 3.33
C ILE A 36 17.83 -16.06 4.09
N MET A 37 17.66 -15.79 5.37
CA MET A 37 18.69 -15.17 6.21
C MET A 37 19.97 -15.99 6.26
N ARG A 38 19.84 -17.32 6.45
CA ARG A 38 20.99 -18.23 6.42
C ARG A 38 21.72 -18.24 5.08
N ILE A 39 20.98 -18.24 3.96
CA ILE A 39 21.56 -18.28 2.62
C ILE A 39 22.26 -16.96 2.27
N THR A 40 21.68 -15.84 2.68
CA THR A 40 22.16 -14.48 2.36
C THR A 40 23.19 -13.95 3.36
N GLY A 41 23.27 -14.56 4.55
CA GLY A 41 24.12 -14.09 5.64
C GLY A 41 23.68 -12.74 6.21
N SER A 42 22.39 -12.40 6.15
CA SER A 42 21.81 -11.17 6.69
C SER A 42 20.77 -11.47 7.78
N HIS A 43 20.54 -10.49 8.64
CA HIS A 43 19.47 -10.50 9.66
C HIS A 43 18.08 -10.28 9.06
N TYR A 44 17.99 -9.84 7.80
CA TYR A 44 16.73 -9.46 7.16
C TYR A 44 16.34 -10.45 6.06
N SER A 45 15.06 -10.84 6.07
CA SER A 45 14.49 -11.79 5.11
C SER A 45 13.51 -11.16 4.13
N HIS A 46 13.10 -9.93 4.40
CA HIS A 46 12.05 -9.23 3.69
C HIS A 46 12.41 -7.76 3.51
N ALA A 47 11.94 -7.17 2.40
CA ALA A 47 12.16 -5.79 2.04
C ALA A 47 10.85 -5.18 1.54
N MET A 48 10.56 -3.97 1.99
CA MET A 48 9.31 -3.27 1.70
C MET A 48 9.61 -1.81 1.34
N LEU A 49 8.70 -1.17 0.61
CA LEU A 49 8.82 0.22 0.21
C LEU A 49 7.77 1.07 0.93
N TYR A 50 8.17 2.14 1.60
CA TYR A 50 7.24 3.11 2.18
C TYR A 50 6.85 4.17 1.15
N GLU A 51 5.55 4.34 0.93
CA GLU A 51 5.01 5.33 -0.01
C GLU A 51 4.57 6.65 0.64
N GLY A 52 4.74 6.78 1.96
CA GLY A 52 4.35 7.97 2.73
C GLY A 52 3.15 7.75 3.65
N SER A 53 2.16 6.97 3.23
CA SER A 53 1.00 6.62 4.08
C SER A 53 0.77 5.11 4.19
N THR A 54 1.39 4.35 3.27
CA THR A 54 1.30 2.90 3.21
C THR A 54 2.65 2.30 2.87
N ILE A 55 2.77 0.98 3.02
CA ILE A 55 3.93 0.20 2.63
C ILE A 55 3.50 -0.70 1.47
N ILE A 56 4.26 -0.74 0.38
CA ILE A 56 4.09 -1.73 -0.68
C ILE A 56 5.08 -2.87 -0.44
N GLU A 57 4.54 -4.10 -0.43
CA GLU A 57 5.33 -5.30 -0.22
C GLU A 57 4.89 -6.43 -1.15
N ALA A 58 5.83 -7.33 -1.47
CA ALA A 58 5.54 -8.57 -2.17
C ALA A 58 5.60 -9.73 -1.19
N THR A 59 4.48 -10.42 -0.94
CA THR A 59 4.43 -11.54 0.02
C THR A 59 3.92 -12.82 -0.61
N SER A 60 4.34 -13.95 -0.06
CA SER A 60 3.87 -15.27 -0.51
C SER A 60 2.38 -15.53 -0.29
N GLY A 61 1.71 -14.74 0.56
CA GLY A 61 0.30 -14.89 0.89
C GLY A 61 -0.66 -14.20 -0.09
N GLY A 62 -0.16 -13.28 -0.93
CA GLY A 62 -1.01 -12.52 -1.85
C GLY A 62 -0.35 -12.12 -3.16
N GLY A 63 0.97 -11.90 -3.19
CA GLY A 63 1.59 -11.13 -4.27
C GLY A 63 1.98 -9.74 -3.78
N VAL A 64 1.95 -8.75 -4.67
CA VAL A 64 2.25 -7.35 -4.35
C VAL A 64 1.01 -6.62 -3.89
N PHE A 65 1.04 -6.04 -2.70
CA PHE A 65 -0.06 -5.28 -2.11
C PHE A 65 0.42 -4.25 -1.08
N SER A 66 -0.52 -3.43 -0.61
CA SER A 66 -0.31 -2.48 0.47
C SER A 66 -0.47 -3.11 1.86
N LYS A 67 0.35 -2.62 2.80
CA LYS A 67 0.35 -2.91 4.23
C LYS A 67 0.26 -1.59 5.00
N ILE A 68 -0.47 -1.58 6.11
CA ILE A 68 -0.59 -0.38 6.93
C ILE A 68 0.60 -0.30 7.89
N PRO A 69 1.35 0.83 7.90
CA PRO A 69 2.58 0.99 8.67
C PRO A 69 2.43 0.75 10.18
N ASN A 70 1.29 1.12 10.78
CA ASN A 70 1.03 1.00 12.22
C ASN A 70 0.24 -0.26 12.62
N ARG A 71 0.03 -1.22 11.71
CA ARG A 71 -0.74 -2.45 11.96
C ARG A 71 0.14 -3.70 12.11
N PHE A 72 1.39 -3.51 12.50
CA PHE A 72 2.29 -4.60 12.84
C PHE A 72 3.37 -4.14 13.83
N ALA A 73 3.87 -5.10 14.60
CA ALA A 73 4.95 -4.93 15.56
C ALA A 73 5.93 -6.11 15.46
N VAL A 74 7.16 -5.89 15.89
CA VAL A 74 8.25 -6.89 15.91
C VAL A 74 8.77 -7.12 17.33
N VAL A 75 9.56 -8.19 17.52
CA VAL A 75 9.99 -8.67 18.84
C VAL A 75 11.19 -7.87 19.33
N GLU A 76 12.20 -7.69 18.48
CA GLU A 76 13.43 -6.96 18.82
C GLU A 76 13.54 -5.65 18.01
N LYS A 77 14.21 -4.63 18.55
CA LYS A 77 14.38 -3.35 17.83
C LYS A 77 15.05 -3.54 16.46
N ASN A 78 16.05 -4.41 16.39
CA ASN A 78 16.80 -4.70 15.16
C ASN A 78 16.06 -5.63 14.19
N ASP A 79 14.87 -6.15 14.53
CA ASP A 79 14.02 -6.89 13.60
C ASP A 79 13.45 -5.99 12.50
N LEU A 80 13.50 -4.67 12.69
CA LEU A 80 13.25 -3.68 11.66
C LEU A 80 14.50 -2.83 11.46
N LYS A 81 14.78 -2.50 10.21
CA LYS A 81 15.75 -1.47 9.82
C LYS A 81 15.15 -0.66 8.70
N VAL A 82 15.30 0.66 8.79
CA VAL A 82 14.86 1.57 7.73
C VAL A 82 16.07 2.19 7.06
N LEU A 83 16.08 2.14 5.74
CA LEU A 83 17.13 2.67 4.90
C LEU A 83 16.58 3.79 4.02
N ARG A 84 17.35 4.85 3.86
CA ARG A 84 17.03 6.01 3.01
C ARG A 84 18.22 6.31 2.11
N LEU A 85 17.98 6.87 0.93
CA LEU A 85 19.07 7.37 0.10
C LEU A 85 19.93 8.38 0.87
N SER A 86 21.25 8.24 0.74
CA SER A 86 22.24 9.12 1.38
C SER A 86 22.18 10.54 0.83
N ASP A 87 21.90 10.65 -0.47
CA ASP A 87 21.94 11.89 -1.21
C ASP A 87 20.53 12.47 -1.32
N GLU A 88 20.43 13.80 -1.34
CA GLU A 88 19.18 14.44 -1.72
C GLU A 88 18.81 14.02 -3.14
N VAL A 89 17.59 13.49 -3.26
CA VAL A 89 17.00 13.10 -4.53
C VAL A 89 15.93 14.08 -4.93
N GLU A 90 15.80 14.27 -6.24
CA GLU A 90 14.75 15.10 -6.81
C GLU A 90 13.37 14.58 -6.36
N PRO A 91 12.44 15.44 -5.95
CA PRO A 91 11.09 15.03 -5.56
C PRO A 91 10.39 14.16 -6.62
N SER A 92 10.66 14.43 -7.90
CA SER A 92 10.15 13.65 -9.03
C SER A 92 10.67 12.21 -9.08
N GLN A 93 11.88 11.94 -8.58
CA GLN A 93 12.39 10.58 -8.48
C GLN A 93 11.64 9.80 -7.39
N ILE A 94 11.42 10.40 -6.22
CA ILE A 94 10.61 9.78 -5.15
C ILE A 94 9.17 9.53 -5.63
N GLU A 95 8.59 10.48 -6.35
CA GLU A 95 7.28 10.30 -6.99
C GLU A 95 7.29 9.13 -7.98
N ASN A 96 8.29 9.03 -8.85
CA ASN A 96 8.41 7.91 -9.79
C ASN A 96 8.58 6.55 -9.09
N ILE A 97 9.35 6.48 -8.01
CA ILE A 97 9.52 5.28 -7.19
C ILE A 97 8.16 4.81 -6.64
N THR A 98 7.42 5.75 -6.03
CA THR A 98 6.13 5.45 -5.41
C THR A 98 5.07 5.10 -6.45
N ILE A 99 4.87 5.93 -7.48
CA ILE A 99 3.93 5.65 -8.58
C ILE A 99 4.22 4.29 -9.22
N PHE A 100 5.47 3.98 -9.55
CA PHE A 100 5.81 2.71 -10.15
C PHE A 100 5.48 1.52 -9.23
N SER A 101 5.72 1.66 -7.92
CA SER A 101 5.38 0.61 -6.96
C SER A 101 3.89 0.23 -6.98
N ARG A 102 3.00 1.21 -7.17
CA ARG A 102 1.54 1.00 -7.28
C ARG A 102 1.17 0.23 -8.54
N THR A 103 1.90 0.44 -9.64
CA THR A 103 1.65 -0.30 -10.89
C THR A 103 1.89 -1.80 -10.75
N LEU A 104 2.73 -2.20 -9.78
CA LEU A 104 3.06 -3.60 -9.55
C LEU A 104 2.01 -4.35 -8.70
N VAL A 105 1.03 -3.65 -8.11
CA VAL A 105 0.00 -4.24 -7.25
C VAL A 105 -0.79 -5.32 -7.99
N GLY A 106 -1.00 -6.45 -7.32
CA GLY A 106 -1.62 -7.66 -7.88
C GLY A 106 -0.63 -8.63 -8.55
N SER A 107 0.64 -8.24 -8.74
CA SER A 107 1.70 -9.14 -9.22
C SER A 107 1.79 -10.41 -8.39
N LYS A 108 1.95 -11.58 -9.04
CA LYS A 108 2.11 -12.85 -8.31
C LYS A 108 3.44 -12.89 -7.57
N TYR A 109 3.47 -13.54 -6.40
CA TYR A 109 4.74 -13.77 -5.70
C TYR A 109 5.49 -14.97 -6.28
N ASP A 110 6.77 -14.80 -6.61
CA ASP A 110 7.62 -15.86 -7.11
C ASP A 110 8.60 -16.38 -6.05
N LYS A 111 8.18 -17.44 -5.35
CA LYS A 111 9.00 -18.12 -4.34
C LYS A 111 10.27 -18.74 -4.94
N SER A 112 10.18 -19.27 -6.16
CA SER A 112 11.29 -20.01 -6.77
C SER A 112 12.44 -19.06 -7.12
N GLU A 113 12.09 -17.89 -7.61
CA GLU A 113 13.03 -16.83 -7.98
C GLU A 113 13.61 -16.14 -6.74
N ALA A 114 12.81 -15.95 -5.68
CA ALA A 114 13.28 -15.42 -4.40
C ALA A 114 14.41 -16.28 -3.80
N ILE A 115 14.28 -17.62 -3.86
CA ILE A 115 15.33 -18.53 -3.39
C ILE A 115 16.59 -18.40 -4.26
N LYS A 116 16.45 -18.24 -5.59
CA LYS A 116 17.60 -18.05 -6.50
C LYS A 116 18.32 -16.72 -6.22
N ALA A 117 17.58 -15.68 -5.84
CA ALA A 117 18.15 -14.37 -5.53
C ALA A 117 19.09 -14.38 -4.31
N GLY A 118 18.90 -15.31 -3.37
CA GLY A 118 19.82 -15.49 -2.24
C GLY A 118 21.12 -16.23 -2.59
N LYS A 119 21.22 -16.92 -3.73
CA LYS A 119 22.40 -17.74 -4.06
C LYS A 119 23.58 -16.88 -4.54
N LYS A 120 24.81 -17.33 -4.26
CA LYS A 120 26.05 -16.67 -4.74
C LYS A 120 26.14 -16.55 -6.26
N LYS A 121 25.71 -17.58 -7.00
CA LYS A 121 25.61 -17.55 -8.47
C LYS A 121 24.17 -17.22 -8.86
N LYS A 122 23.93 -15.94 -9.16
CA LYS A 122 22.63 -15.40 -9.55
C LYS A 122 22.43 -15.55 -11.07
N PRO A 123 21.22 -15.85 -11.56
CA PRO A 123 20.97 -15.86 -12.99
C PRO A 123 21.20 -14.47 -13.61
N SER A 124 21.83 -14.43 -14.79
CA SER A 124 22.05 -13.19 -15.55
C SER A 124 20.86 -12.77 -16.40
N LYS A 125 19.99 -13.74 -16.77
CA LYS A 125 18.76 -13.50 -17.53
C LYS A 125 17.55 -13.73 -16.64
N ALA A 126 16.66 -12.74 -16.58
CA ALA A 126 15.40 -12.84 -15.89
C ALA A 126 14.39 -13.64 -16.72
N ILE A 127 13.75 -14.63 -16.10
CA ILE A 127 12.44 -15.09 -16.56
C ILE A 127 11.43 -14.17 -15.87
N VAL A 128 11.10 -13.05 -16.53
CA VAL A 128 10.36 -11.93 -15.93
C VAL A 128 8.87 -12.27 -15.81
N THR A 129 8.50 -13.12 -14.86
CA THR A 129 7.10 -13.20 -14.45
C THR A 129 7.03 -13.23 -12.92
N GLY A 130 6.25 -12.31 -12.33
CA GLY A 130 6.07 -12.22 -10.88
C GLY A 130 7.16 -11.44 -10.14
N GLN A 131 6.86 -11.17 -8.87
CA GLN A 131 7.61 -10.32 -7.97
C GLN A 131 8.05 -11.07 -6.72
N PHE A 132 9.11 -10.60 -6.09
CA PHE A 132 9.42 -10.90 -4.68
C PHE A 132 9.95 -9.63 -4.02
N CYS A 133 10.04 -9.63 -2.70
CA CYS A 133 10.19 -8.43 -1.88
C CYS A 133 11.33 -7.50 -2.33
N SER A 134 12.56 -8.00 -2.41
CA SER A 134 13.72 -7.21 -2.83
C SER A 134 13.73 -6.85 -4.32
N ARG A 135 13.21 -7.71 -5.21
CA ARG A 135 13.05 -7.38 -6.65
C ARG A 135 12.11 -6.20 -6.83
N LEU A 136 10.99 -6.18 -6.11
CA LEU A 136 10.03 -5.07 -6.15
C LEU A 136 10.73 -3.76 -5.80
N VAL A 137 11.44 -3.72 -4.68
CA VAL A 137 12.14 -2.51 -4.23
C VAL A 137 13.20 -2.08 -5.25
N ALA A 138 14.04 -3.00 -5.70
CA ALA A 138 15.11 -2.70 -6.66
C ALA A 138 14.56 -2.19 -8.01
N GLN A 139 13.47 -2.76 -8.53
CA GLN A 139 12.84 -2.31 -9.76
C GLN A 139 12.20 -0.93 -9.63
N CYS A 140 11.59 -0.61 -8.48
CA CYS A 140 11.02 0.73 -8.25
C CYS A 140 12.09 1.82 -8.29
N TYR A 141 13.21 1.59 -7.59
CA TYR A 141 14.34 2.51 -7.61
C TYR A 141 14.99 2.62 -8.99
N TYR A 142 15.18 1.49 -9.68
CA TYR A 142 15.75 1.48 -11.03
C TYR A 142 14.88 2.24 -12.03
N HIS A 143 13.54 2.16 -11.90
CA HIS A 143 12.62 2.92 -12.74
C HIS A 143 12.79 4.44 -12.60
N ALA A 144 13.21 4.91 -11.42
CA ALA A 144 13.56 6.32 -11.17
C ALA A 144 15.04 6.66 -11.49
N GLY A 145 15.76 5.76 -12.16
CA GLY A 145 17.15 5.95 -12.54
C GLY A 145 18.17 5.62 -11.45
N ILE A 146 17.76 4.98 -10.35
CA ILE A 146 18.62 4.71 -9.19
C ILE A 146 18.92 3.22 -9.09
N ALA A 147 20.16 2.84 -9.39
CA ALA A 147 20.61 1.45 -9.32
C ALA A 147 21.11 1.09 -7.92
N LEU A 148 20.19 0.69 -7.03
CA LEU A 148 20.55 0.24 -5.66
C LEU A 148 21.44 -1.01 -5.64
N VAL A 149 21.31 -1.86 -6.65
CA VAL A 149 21.98 -3.16 -6.79
C VAL A 149 22.31 -3.41 -8.25
N GLU A 150 23.34 -4.21 -8.53
CA GLU A 150 23.75 -4.54 -9.90
C GLU A 150 22.68 -5.31 -10.68
N ASN A 151 21.94 -6.22 -10.02
CA ASN A 151 20.92 -7.07 -10.65
C ASN A 151 19.56 -6.86 -9.99
N ILE A 152 18.76 -5.98 -10.59
CA ILE A 152 17.42 -5.61 -10.12
C ILE A 152 16.42 -6.79 -10.13
N ASN A 153 16.70 -7.86 -10.88
CA ASN A 153 15.81 -9.02 -11.00
C ASN A 153 16.18 -10.15 -10.05
N TYR A 154 17.40 -10.17 -9.52
CA TYR A 154 17.91 -11.15 -8.57
C TYR A 154 18.76 -10.48 -7.49
N CYS A 155 18.10 -9.79 -6.58
CA CYS A 155 18.70 -9.26 -5.36
C CYS A 155 18.00 -9.82 -4.14
N SER A 156 18.71 -9.93 -3.03
CA SER A 156 18.19 -10.25 -1.72
C SER A 156 18.05 -8.97 -0.88
N PRO A 157 17.30 -9.00 0.23
CA PRO A 157 17.31 -7.90 1.20
C PRO A 157 18.73 -7.52 1.65
N ALA A 158 19.63 -8.51 1.78
CA ALA A 158 21.04 -8.30 2.12
C ALA A 158 21.83 -7.51 1.06
N ASP A 159 21.46 -7.63 -0.22
CA ASP A 159 22.11 -6.85 -1.28
C ASP A 159 21.68 -5.38 -1.21
N ILE A 160 20.41 -5.13 -0.86
CA ILE A 160 19.90 -3.76 -0.63
C ILE A 160 20.53 -3.17 0.63
N GLU A 161 20.60 -3.95 1.72
CA GLU A 161 21.23 -3.53 2.98
C GLU A 161 22.68 -3.06 2.80
N LYS A 162 23.41 -3.67 1.87
CA LYS A 162 24.82 -3.36 1.58
C LYS A 162 25.00 -2.25 0.53
N SER A 163 23.93 -1.69 -0.01
CA SER A 163 24.02 -0.63 -1.00
C SER A 163 24.69 0.60 -0.39
N THR A 164 25.73 1.12 -1.05
CA THR A 164 26.45 2.32 -0.59
C THR A 164 25.65 3.60 -0.80
N LEU A 165 24.53 3.52 -1.53
CA LEU A 165 23.61 4.64 -1.75
C LEU A 165 22.65 4.84 -0.58
N LEU A 166 22.62 3.92 0.39
CA LEU A 166 21.64 3.89 1.46
C LEU A 166 22.30 4.10 2.82
N VAL A 167 21.63 4.89 3.66
CA VAL A 167 21.97 5.12 5.07
C VAL A 167 20.82 4.70 5.96
N GLU A 168 21.15 4.27 7.17
CA GLU A 168 20.16 3.89 8.17
C GLU A 168 19.46 5.12 8.76
N VAL A 169 18.14 5.04 8.90
CA VAL A 169 17.34 6.04 9.61
C VAL A 169 17.24 5.65 11.08
N VAL A 170 18.15 6.20 11.90
CA VAL A 170 18.45 5.77 13.28
C VAL A 170 17.21 5.69 14.20
N ASP A 171 16.25 6.61 14.05
CA ASP A 171 15.06 6.69 14.92
C ASP A 171 13.77 6.19 14.28
N ALA A 172 13.89 5.40 13.20
CA ALA A 172 12.73 4.88 12.48
C ALA A 172 12.04 3.69 13.18
N VAL A 173 12.64 3.14 14.24
CA VAL A 173 12.08 2.04 15.04
C VAL A 173 12.14 2.42 16.51
N LYS A 174 10.99 2.30 17.20
CA LYS A 174 10.86 2.63 18.62
C LYS A 174 10.12 1.53 19.37
N GLU A 175 10.29 1.51 20.69
CA GLU A 175 9.43 0.72 21.57
C GLU A 175 8.00 1.31 21.51
N ALA A 176 7.01 0.45 21.40
CA ALA A 176 5.62 0.83 21.28
C ALA A 176 5.07 1.19 22.67
N SER A 177 4.27 2.24 22.72
CA SER A 177 3.34 2.42 23.85
C SER A 177 2.31 1.29 23.90
N GLU A 178 1.64 1.12 25.04
CA GLU A 178 0.57 0.13 25.19
C GLU A 178 -0.54 0.33 24.15
N GLU A 179 -0.91 1.58 23.87
CA GLU A 179 -1.91 1.94 22.88
C GLU A 179 -1.47 1.61 21.45
N GLU A 180 -0.22 1.92 21.09
CA GLU A 180 0.33 1.59 19.77
C GLU A 180 0.42 0.08 19.56
N LEU A 181 0.86 -0.67 20.57
CA LEU A 181 0.94 -2.13 20.49
C LEU A 181 -0.45 -2.75 20.39
N ALA A 182 -1.41 -2.28 21.20
CA ALA A 182 -2.79 -2.72 21.12
C ALA A 182 -3.39 -2.43 19.74
N HIS A 183 -3.15 -1.23 19.19
CA HIS A 183 -3.60 -0.87 17.85
C HIS A 183 -2.95 -1.74 16.77
N ALA A 184 -1.64 -1.98 16.87
CA ALA A 184 -0.89 -2.77 15.91
C ALA A 184 -1.36 -4.23 15.85
N LEU A 185 -1.70 -4.80 17.00
CA LEU A 185 -2.10 -6.21 17.14
C LEU A 185 -3.60 -6.44 17.03
N ALA A 186 -4.43 -5.40 17.17
CA ALA A 186 -5.87 -5.52 17.04
C ALA A 186 -6.26 -6.14 15.69
N ALA A 187 -7.36 -6.89 15.69
CA ALA A 187 -7.98 -7.34 14.46
C ALA A 187 -8.32 -6.14 13.57
N ASN A 188 -8.15 -6.29 12.25
CA ASN A 188 -8.60 -5.32 11.28
C ASN A 188 -9.11 -6.01 10.03
N TYR A 189 -9.95 -5.26 9.33
CA TYR A 189 -10.50 -5.68 8.07
C TYR A 189 -9.48 -5.64 6.92
N HIS A 190 -8.30 -5.01 7.07
CA HIS A 190 -7.32 -4.92 5.98
C HIS A 190 -6.74 -6.28 5.59
N GLN A 191 -6.51 -7.17 6.55
CA GLN A 191 -6.08 -8.55 6.26
C GLN A 191 -7.15 -9.31 5.46
N GLU A 192 -8.42 -9.11 5.79
CA GLU A 192 -9.55 -9.68 5.05
C GLU A 192 -9.63 -9.09 3.63
N HIS A 193 -9.51 -7.77 3.50
CA HIS A 193 -9.48 -7.07 2.20
C HIS A 193 -8.36 -7.58 1.31
N LEU A 194 -7.15 -7.71 1.86
CA LEU A 194 -5.98 -8.21 1.16
C LEU A 194 -6.24 -9.61 0.60
N LYS A 195 -6.78 -10.50 1.45
CA LYS A 195 -7.13 -11.87 1.06
C LYS A 195 -8.18 -11.89 -0.04
N ASN A 196 -9.24 -11.11 0.12
CA ASN A 196 -10.32 -11.03 -0.86
C ASN A 196 -9.82 -10.45 -2.20
N THR A 197 -8.95 -9.44 -2.14
CA THR A 197 -8.30 -8.84 -3.30
C THR A 197 -7.43 -9.84 -4.04
N ALA A 198 -6.55 -10.55 -3.31
CA ALA A 198 -5.70 -11.58 -3.89
C ALA A 198 -6.52 -12.70 -4.56
N ASN A 199 -7.66 -13.09 -3.97
CA ASN A 199 -8.54 -14.11 -4.52
C ASN A 199 -9.18 -13.68 -5.84
N TRP A 200 -9.77 -12.47 -5.91
CA TRP A 200 -10.40 -12.03 -7.16
C TRP A 200 -9.35 -11.76 -8.24
N VAL A 201 -8.17 -11.22 -7.89
CA VAL A 201 -7.06 -11.02 -8.85
C VAL A 201 -6.64 -12.34 -9.47
N LYS A 202 -6.48 -13.39 -8.64
CA LYS A 202 -6.16 -14.74 -9.11
C LYS A 202 -7.25 -15.30 -10.03
N ALA A 203 -8.53 -15.07 -9.72
CA ALA A 203 -9.64 -15.49 -10.55
C ALA A 203 -9.68 -14.76 -11.90
N ALA A 204 -9.50 -13.44 -11.89
CA ALA A 204 -9.45 -12.60 -13.09
C ALA A 204 -8.31 -13.01 -14.03
N LYS A 205 -7.10 -13.24 -13.51
CA LYS A 205 -5.96 -13.78 -14.29
C LYS A 205 -6.30 -15.11 -14.96
N LYS A 206 -6.98 -16.01 -14.24
CA LYS A 206 -7.43 -17.30 -14.80
C LYS A 206 -8.45 -17.12 -15.93
N ILE A 207 -9.35 -16.15 -15.82
CA ILE A 207 -10.34 -15.81 -16.87
C ILE A 207 -9.64 -15.26 -18.12
N LEU A 208 -8.70 -14.32 -17.94
CA LEU A 208 -7.93 -13.73 -19.03
C LEU A 208 -7.05 -14.76 -19.74
N ARG A 209 -6.40 -15.65 -18.99
CA ARG A 209 -5.58 -16.72 -19.57
C ARG A 209 -6.39 -17.66 -20.46
N LYS A 210 -7.61 -18.01 -20.06
CA LYS A 210 -8.55 -18.78 -20.91
C LYS A 210 -8.93 -18.04 -22.19
N SER A 211 -8.75 -16.73 -22.22
CA SER A 211 -8.97 -15.87 -23.39
C SER A 211 -7.68 -15.57 -24.17
N GLY A 212 -6.57 -16.23 -23.83
CA GLY A 212 -5.27 -16.08 -24.49
C GLY A 212 -4.46 -14.85 -24.06
N ILE A 213 -4.79 -14.23 -22.91
CA ILE A 213 -4.05 -13.07 -22.38
C ILE A 213 -3.47 -13.41 -21.02
N GLU A 214 -2.17 -13.20 -20.87
CA GLU A 214 -1.50 -13.19 -19.57
C GLU A 214 -1.56 -11.79 -18.95
N ALA A 215 -1.81 -11.72 -17.64
CA ALA A 215 -1.86 -10.48 -16.87
C ALA A 215 -1.16 -10.70 -15.53
N GLU A 216 -0.31 -9.77 -15.13
CA GLU A 216 0.44 -9.86 -13.88
C GLU A 216 -0.09 -8.89 -12.83
N THR A 217 -0.52 -7.68 -13.21
CA THR A 217 -0.97 -6.65 -12.26
C THR A 217 -2.49 -6.46 -12.31
N ILE A 218 -3.04 -5.69 -11.36
CA ILE A 218 -4.43 -5.21 -11.45
C ILE A 218 -4.62 -4.33 -12.69
N ASN A 219 -3.65 -3.46 -12.99
CA ASN A 219 -3.69 -2.62 -14.18
C ASN A 219 -3.71 -3.45 -15.47
N ASP A 220 -2.91 -4.53 -15.54
CA ASP A 220 -2.94 -5.45 -16.68
C ASP A 220 -4.31 -6.09 -16.85
N ILE A 221 -5.00 -6.42 -15.76
CA ILE A 221 -6.36 -7.00 -15.81
C ILE A 221 -7.34 -6.02 -16.46
N TYR A 222 -7.31 -4.75 -16.06
CA TYR A 222 -8.17 -3.72 -16.63
C TYR A 222 -7.81 -3.45 -18.10
N HIS A 223 -6.53 -3.24 -18.41
CA HIS A 223 -6.08 -3.01 -19.79
C HIS A 223 -6.38 -4.20 -20.71
N ALA A 224 -6.20 -5.44 -20.24
CA ALA A 224 -6.55 -6.65 -20.98
C ALA A 224 -8.06 -6.72 -21.26
N THR A 225 -8.88 -6.34 -20.29
CA THR A 225 -10.35 -6.31 -20.45
C THR A 225 -10.75 -5.28 -21.51
N LEU A 226 -10.17 -4.08 -21.46
CA LEU A 226 -10.39 -3.01 -22.45
C LEU A 226 -9.92 -3.41 -23.84
N ARG A 227 -8.76 -4.08 -23.96
CA ARG A 227 -8.22 -4.56 -25.23
C ARG A 227 -9.05 -5.68 -25.83
N LEU A 228 -9.54 -6.61 -25.02
CA LEU A 228 -10.36 -7.73 -25.49
C LEU A 228 -11.71 -7.29 -26.02
N ARG A 229 -12.31 -6.24 -25.44
CA ARG A 229 -13.67 -5.77 -25.76
C ARG A 229 -14.70 -6.91 -25.80
N LYS A 230 -14.60 -7.86 -24.86
CA LYS A 230 -15.48 -9.03 -24.76
C LYS A 230 -16.42 -8.90 -23.56
N PRO A 231 -17.72 -8.60 -23.76
CA PRO A 231 -18.68 -8.43 -22.66
C PRO A 231 -18.77 -9.63 -21.70
N LYS A 232 -18.55 -10.85 -22.20
CA LYS A 232 -18.52 -12.06 -21.37
C LYS A 232 -17.33 -12.08 -20.40
N VAL A 233 -16.14 -11.66 -20.85
CA VAL A 233 -14.94 -11.60 -20.01
C VAL A 233 -15.11 -10.52 -18.94
N ASP A 234 -15.55 -9.34 -19.36
CA ASP A 234 -15.90 -8.21 -18.50
C ASP A 234 -16.85 -8.62 -17.37
N LYS A 235 -17.99 -9.26 -17.71
CA LYS A 235 -18.98 -9.74 -16.75
C LYS A 235 -18.43 -10.79 -15.78
N LEU A 236 -17.57 -11.69 -16.27
CA LEU A 236 -16.98 -12.73 -15.41
C LEU A 236 -16.00 -12.13 -14.40
N ILE A 237 -15.13 -11.21 -14.82
CA ILE A 237 -14.20 -10.55 -13.92
C ILE A 237 -14.96 -9.71 -12.90
N LEU A 238 -15.93 -8.91 -13.35
CA LEU A 238 -16.78 -8.12 -12.45
C LEU A 238 -17.47 -8.98 -11.39
N LYS A 239 -17.97 -10.16 -11.77
CA LYS A 239 -18.60 -11.10 -10.83
C LYS A 239 -17.64 -11.55 -9.72
N GLU A 240 -16.39 -11.84 -10.05
CA GLU A 240 -15.38 -12.25 -9.05
C GLU A 240 -15.05 -11.11 -8.08
N ILE A 241 -14.97 -9.87 -8.58
CA ILE A 241 -14.69 -8.70 -7.74
C ILE A 241 -15.86 -8.44 -6.78
N VAL A 242 -17.10 -8.41 -7.29
CA VAL A 242 -18.30 -8.24 -6.46
C VAL A 242 -18.42 -9.35 -5.41
N ALA A 243 -18.22 -10.62 -5.81
CA ALA A 243 -18.31 -11.74 -4.87
C ALA A 243 -17.23 -11.70 -3.77
N SER A 244 -16.13 -10.99 -3.99
CA SER A 244 -15.07 -10.79 -3.00
C SER A 244 -15.40 -9.70 -1.95
N GLY A 245 -16.46 -8.91 -2.16
CA GLY A 245 -16.80 -7.77 -1.32
C GLY A 245 -15.86 -6.57 -1.46
N HIS A 246 -15.07 -6.51 -2.54
CA HIS A 246 -14.08 -5.46 -2.77
C HIS A 246 -14.75 -4.08 -2.87
N TYR A 247 -15.89 -4.00 -3.56
CA TYR A 247 -16.59 -2.74 -3.79
C TYR A 247 -17.33 -2.21 -2.56
N GLU A 248 -17.56 -3.05 -1.55
CA GLU A 248 -18.25 -2.67 -0.31
C GLU A 248 -17.28 -2.49 0.86
N PHE A 249 -16.00 -2.82 0.69
CA PHE A 249 -15.03 -2.85 1.78
C PHE A 249 -14.89 -1.50 2.49
N TYR A 250 -14.98 -0.40 1.73
CA TYR A 250 -14.85 0.96 2.27
C TYR A 250 -15.90 1.27 3.35
N LEU A 251 -17.06 0.61 3.33
CA LEU A 251 -18.13 0.79 4.31
C LEU A 251 -17.72 0.31 5.71
N LYS A 252 -16.75 -0.62 5.80
CA LYS A 252 -16.22 -1.11 7.09
C LYS A 252 -15.45 -0.04 7.87
N ASP A 253 -15.04 1.05 7.21
CA ASP A 253 -14.39 2.18 7.90
C ASP A 253 -15.36 2.87 8.86
N LYS A 254 -16.65 3.04 8.51
CA LYS A 254 -17.66 3.62 9.42
C LYS A 254 -17.84 2.80 10.69
N ILE A 255 -17.77 1.47 10.57
CA ILE A 255 -17.88 0.54 11.69
C ILE A 255 -16.64 0.63 12.58
N SER A 256 -15.45 0.71 11.97
CA SER A 256 -14.17 0.68 12.69
C SER A 256 -13.80 2.02 13.31
N ASN A 257 -14.21 3.12 12.67
CA ASN A 257 -13.84 4.48 12.99
C ASN A 257 -15.08 5.40 13.06
N PRO A 258 -16.09 5.07 13.89
CA PRO A 258 -17.35 5.82 13.92
C PRO A 258 -17.16 7.29 14.28
N HIS A 259 -16.13 7.61 15.09
CA HIS A 259 -15.79 8.98 15.46
C HIS A 259 -15.45 9.89 14.27
N ARG A 260 -15.11 9.35 13.09
CA ARG A 260 -14.82 10.16 11.88
C ARG A 260 -16.09 10.57 11.13
N TYR A 261 -17.25 10.10 11.58
CA TYR A 261 -18.56 10.28 10.94
C TYR A 261 -19.60 10.88 11.90
N ASP A 262 -19.17 11.32 13.08
CA ASP A 262 -20.01 11.97 14.09
C ASP A 262 -19.23 13.13 14.71
N VAL A 263 -19.80 14.33 14.62
CA VAL A 263 -19.15 15.58 15.03
C VAL A 263 -18.77 15.56 16.51
N ASN A 264 -19.67 15.11 17.38
CA ASN A 264 -19.43 15.08 18.83
C ASN A 264 -18.35 14.06 19.21
N ALA A 265 -18.38 12.89 18.58
CA ALA A 265 -17.38 11.85 18.80
C ALA A 265 -16.01 12.27 18.25
N PHE A 266 -15.96 12.96 17.12
CA PHE A 266 -14.74 13.55 16.58
C PHE A 266 -14.16 14.58 17.54
N SER A 267 -14.96 15.59 17.90
CA SER A 267 -14.65 16.62 18.89
C SER A 267 -14.08 16.04 20.18
N LYS A 268 -14.74 15.04 20.76
CA LYS A 268 -14.28 14.36 21.96
C LYS A 268 -12.94 13.63 21.75
N LYS A 269 -12.72 13.06 20.57
CA LYS A 269 -11.50 12.30 20.24
C LYS A 269 -10.29 13.22 20.08
N VAL A 270 -10.47 14.39 19.44
CA VAL A 270 -9.39 15.37 19.21
C VAL A 270 -9.19 16.30 20.40
N ASN A 271 -10.23 16.56 21.19
CA ASN A 271 -10.21 17.37 22.40
C ASN A 271 -9.50 18.73 22.21
N GLY A 272 -9.88 19.46 21.16
CA GLY A 272 -9.28 20.74 20.80
C GLY A 272 -7.84 20.71 20.29
N ASN A 273 -7.22 19.53 20.11
CA ASN A 273 -5.84 19.43 19.66
C ASN A 273 -5.71 19.71 18.15
N ILE A 274 -5.20 20.91 17.83
CA ILE A 274 -5.00 21.40 16.46
C ILE A 274 -4.07 20.48 15.65
N GLU A 275 -3.01 19.93 16.25
CA GLU A 275 -2.06 19.06 15.53
C GLU A 275 -2.73 17.75 15.07
N ILE A 276 -3.60 17.17 15.91
CA ILE A 276 -4.37 15.99 15.54
C ILE A 276 -5.35 16.31 14.40
N ILE A 277 -6.01 17.46 14.47
CA ILE A 277 -6.95 17.91 13.43
C ILE A 277 -6.22 18.15 12.10
N GLU A 278 -5.09 18.83 12.12
CA GLU A 278 -4.27 19.03 10.91
C GLU A 278 -3.79 17.71 10.33
N GLY A 279 -3.40 16.74 11.17
CA GLY A 279 -3.06 15.39 10.74
C GLY A 279 -4.23 14.68 10.02
N GLU A 280 -5.44 14.78 10.55
CA GLU A 280 -6.64 14.22 9.91
C GLU A 280 -6.96 14.91 8.58
N ILE A 281 -6.90 16.24 8.51
CA ILE A 281 -7.11 17.00 7.26
C ILE A 281 -6.08 16.61 6.21
N HIS A 282 -4.80 16.57 6.57
CA HIS A 282 -3.71 16.23 5.66
C HIS A 282 -3.91 14.83 5.04
N LYS A 283 -4.32 13.87 5.88
CA LYS A 283 -4.65 12.51 5.46
C LYS A 283 -5.80 12.49 4.47
N GLU A 284 -6.91 13.18 4.74
CA GLU A 284 -8.05 13.23 3.81
C GLU A 284 -7.66 13.87 2.48
N ILE A 285 -6.90 14.97 2.48
CA ILE A 285 -6.41 15.61 1.24
C ILE A 285 -5.63 14.61 0.37
N SER A 286 -4.75 13.80 0.98
CA SER A 286 -3.99 12.76 0.26
C SER A 286 -4.90 11.70 -0.36
N ILE A 287 -5.98 11.33 0.32
CA ILE A 287 -6.99 10.37 -0.15
C ILE A 287 -7.75 10.96 -1.35
N VAL A 288 -8.19 12.22 -1.25
CA VAL A 288 -8.89 12.93 -2.34
C VAL A 288 -8.06 12.96 -3.61
N LYS A 289 -6.77 13.35 -3.52
CA LYS A 289 -5.86 13.38 -4.68
C LYS A 289 -5.74 12.02 -5.38
N THR A 290 -5.62 10.96 -4.59
CA THR A 290 -5.46 9.60 -5.13
C THR A 290 -6.75 9.11 -5.80
N HIS A 291 -7.89 9.27 -5.14
CA HIS A 291 -9.16 8.74 -5.63
C HIS A 291 -9.76 9.56 -6.77
N SER A 292 -9.51 10.87 -6.83
CA SER A 292 -9.87 11.71 -7.99
C SER A 292 -9.11 11.28 -9.25
N THR A 293 -7.80 11.07 -9.15
CA THR A 293 -6.98 10.56 -10.26
C THR A 293 -7.48 9.21 -10.77
N ASN A 294 -7.81 8.30 -9.86
CA ASN A 294 -8.37 7.00 -10.24
C ASN A 294 -9.76 7.15 -10.88
N LEU A 295 -10.64 7.98 -10.32
CA LEU A 295 -11.97 8.24 -10.88
C LEU A 295 -11.87 8.76 -12.32
N GLU A 296 -11.03 9.76 -12.57
CA GLU A 296 -10.81 10.31 -13.91
C GLU A 296 -10.27 9.25 -14.88
N THR A 297 -9.34 8.41 -14.41
CA THR A 297 -8.78 7.32 -15.22
C THR A 297 -9.87 6.33 -15.64
N PHE A 298 -10.71 5.89 -14.71
CA PHE A 298 -11.78 4.94 -15.01
C PHE A 298 -12.94 5.56 -15.78
N LYS A 299 -13.22 6.86 -15.62
CA LYS A 299 -14.15 7.61 -16.50
C LYS A 299 -13.66 7.55 -17.95
N LYS A 300 -12.39 7.89 -18.20
CA LYS A 300 -11.77 7.81 -19.54
C LYS A 300 -11.80 6.38 -20.11
N TYR A 301 -11.53 5.37 -19.29
CA TYR A 301 -11.62 3.98 -19.73
C TYR A 301 -13.05 3.59 -20.11
N HIS A 302 -14.05 3.99 -19.32
CA HIS A 302 -15.46 3.71 -19.61
C HIS A 302 -15.96 4.45 -20.86
N GLU A 303 -15.52 5.69 -21.08
CA GLU A 303 -15.79 6.43 -22.32
C GLU A 303 -15.20 5.74 -23.55
N SER A 304 -13.97 5.19 -23.43
CA SER A 304 -13.31 4.48 -24.54
C SER A 304 -13.96 3.15 -24.90
N TYR A 305 -14.63 2.52 -23.93
CA TYR A 305 -15.37 1.27 -24.09
C TYR A 305 -16.35 1.10 -22.92
N PRO A 306 -17.68 1.01 -23.16
CA PRO A 306 -18.71 0.98 -22.13
C PRO A 306 -18.75 -0.38 -21.39
N SER A 307 -17.69 -0.63 -20.63
CA SER A 307 -17.47 -1.81 -19.80
C SER A 307 -18.22 -1.66 -18.48
N LYS A 308 -18.87 -2.76 -18.03
CA LYS A 308 -19.52 -2.78 -16.70
C LYS A 308 -18.49 -2.84 -15.59
N LEU A 309 -17.33 -3.45 -15.86
CA LEU A 309 -16.20 -3.43 -14.94
C LEU A 309 -15.69 -2.00 -14.71
N MET A 310 -15.43 -1.23 -15.78
CA MET A 310 -14.97 0.16 -15.64
C MET A 310 -16.01 1.04 -14.95
N LEU A 311 -17.30 0.84 -15.23
CA LEU A 311 -18.37 1.57 -14.54
C LEU A 311 -18.40 1.25 -13.03
N ALA A 312 -18.15 -0.01 -12.65
CA ALA A 312 -18.07 -0.39 -11.24
C ALA A 312 -16.87 0.28 -10.54
N GLU A 313 -15.73 0.42 -11.21
CA GLU A 313 -14.58 1.18 -10.70
C GLU A 313 -14.90 2.68 -10.56
N VAL A 314 -15.56 3.28 -11.57
CA VAL A 314 -16.05 4.67 -11.47
C VAL A 314 -16.92 4.84 -10.21
N ASN A 315 -17.88 3.93 -10.00
CA ASN A 315 -18.76 3.99 -8.84
C ASN A 315 -17.99 3.81 -7.52
N LEU A 316 -17.00 2.91 -7.47
CA LEU A 316 -16.15 2.72 -6.30
C LEU A 316 -15.43 4.01 -5.91
N TYR A 317 -14.73 4.65 -6.85
CA TYR A 317 -13.96 5.86 -6.55
C TYR A 317 -14.86 7.06 -6.24
N SER A 318 -16.02 7.19 -6.89
CA SER A 318 -17.02 8.18 -6.49
C SER A 318 -17.50 7.97 -5.05
N ASN A 319 -17.76 6.72 -4.65
CA ASN A 319 -18.18 6.40 -3.29
C ASN A 319 -17.08 6.65 -2.25
N LEU A 320 -15.82 6.31 -2.57
CA LEU A 320 -14.67 6.60 -1.72
C LEU A 320 -14.47 8.11 -1.51
N LEU A 321 -14.64 8.91 -2.57
CA LEU A 321 -14.59 10.37 -2.48
C LEU A 321 -15.75 10.92 -1.64
N ASN A 322 -16.97 10.40 -1.79
CA ASN A 322 -18.12 10.77 -0.97
C ASN A 322 -17.89 10.57 0.52
N ILE A 323 -17.35 9.41 0.90
CA ILE A 323 -17.04 9.16 2.31
C ILE A 323 -15.90 10.04 2.82
N THR A 324 -14.93 10.35 1.97
CA THR A 324 -13.84 11.28 2.34
C THR A 324 -14.39 12.70 2.54
N LYS A 325 -15.35 13.12 1.70
CA LYS A 325 -16.09 14.38 1.84
C LYS A 325 -16.82 14.44 3.20
N GLU A 326 -17.59 13.41 3.53
CA GLU A 326 -18.33 13.33 4.80
C GLU A 326 -17.41 13.50 6.02
N ARG A 327 -16.22 12.90 5.99
CA ARG A 327 -15.23 13.06 7.08
C ARG A 327 -14.68 14.49 7.14
N LEU A 328 -14.41 15.12 5.99
CA LEU A 328 -13.97 16.51 5.94
C LEU A 328 -15.06 17.45 6.48
N GLU A 329 -16.32 17.20 6.14
CA GLU A 329 -17.48 17.95 6.68
C GLU A 329 -17.55 17.83 8.21
N VAL A 330 -17.39 16.62 8.76
CA VAL A 330 -17.31 16.39 10.22
C VAL A 330 -16.18 17.18 10.87
N ILE A 331 -14.98 17.19 10.27
CA ILE A 331 -13.84 17.94 10.79
C ILE A 331 -14.14 19.46 10.79
N VAL A 332 -14.66 19.97 9.68
CA VAL A 332 -14.99 21.39 9.50
C VAL A 332 -16.05 21.83 10.51
N GLU A 333 -17.11 21.05 10.67
CA GLU A 333 -18.20 21.34 11.61
C GLU A 333 -17.72 21.29 13.06
N SER A 334 -16.90 20.30 13.42
CA SER A 334 -16.27 20.22 14.75
C SER A 334 -15.42 21.45 15.05
N CYS A 335 -14.59 21.90 14.10
CA CYS A 335 -13.79 23.13 14.25
C CYS A 335 -14.68 24.36 14.45
N HIS A 336 -15.78 24.46 13.69
CA HIS A 336 -16.72 25.58 13.81
C HIS A 336 -17.38 25.63 15.20
N LEU A 337 -17.87 24.49 15.70
CA LEU A 337 -18.53 24.40 17.02
C LEU A 337 -17.57 24.72 18.18
N GLU A 338 -16.30 24.33 18.07
CA GLU A 338 -15.29 24.56 19.10
C GLU A 338 -14.54 25.89 18.94
N GLY A 339 -14.79 26.65 17.88
CA GLY A 339 -14.07 27.89 17.59
C GLY A 339 -12.59 27.68 17.25
N LEU A 340 -12.25 26.52 16.69
CA LEU A 340 -10.88 26.17 16.29
C LEU A 340 -10.59 26.62 14.86
N ASN A 341 -9.34 27.00 14.61
CA ASN A 341 -8.90 27.46 13.29
C ASN A 341 -7.56 26.82 12.88
N PRO A 342 -7.53 25.51 12.59
CA PRO A 342 -6.33 24.85 12.09
C PRO A 342 -5.91 25.43 10.73
N THR A 343 -4.61 25.47 10.46
CA THR A 343 -4.03 26.11 9.26
C THR A 343 -4.55 25.47 7.98
N LEU A 344 -4.86 24.17 8.01
CA LEU A 344 -5.35 23.40 6.87
C LEU A 344 -6.87 23.48 6.66
N LEU A 345 -7.62 24.18 7.52
CA LEU A 345 -9.09 24.28 7.40
C LEU A 345 -9.57 24.83 6.04
N PRO A 346 -8.95 25.89 5.46
CA PRO A 346 -9.35 26.37 4.14
C PRO A 346 -9.14 25.32 3.04
N GLN A 347 -8.10 24.48 3.17
CA GLN A 347 -7.83 23.40 2.22
C GLN A 347 -8.87 22.28 2.35
N ALA A 348 -9.31 21.95 3.57
CA ALA A 348 -10.40 21.00 3.80
C ALA A 348 -11.69 21.44 3.07
N LEU A 349 -12.09 22.71 3.24
CA LEU A 349 -13.25 23.30 2.53
C LEU A 349 -13.08 23.26 1.01
N SER A 350 -11.89 23.59 0.51
CA SER A 350 -11.59 23.51 -0.92
C SER A 350 -11.72 22.08 -1.46
N MET A 351 -11.33 21.06 -0.68
CA MET A 351 -11.46 19.66 -1.11
C MET A 351 -12.91 19.19 -1.11
N ILE A 352 -13.75 19.63 -0.17
CA ILE A 352 -15.19 19.35 -0.18
C ILE A 352 -15.82 19.83 -1.49
N ASN A 353 -15.60 21.10 -1.85
CA ASN A 353 -16.11 21.68 -3.09
C ASN A 353 -15.52 20.99 -4.33
N TYR A 354 -14.25 20.61 -4.30
CA TYR A 354 -13.63 19.88 -5.40
C TYR A 354 -14.30 18.52 -5.63
N ILE A 355 -14.61 17.77 -4.56
CA ILE A 355 -15.30 16.48 -4.65
C ILE A 355 -16.70 16.65 -5.25
N GLU A 356 -17.45 17.68 -4.85
CA GLU A 356 -18.80 17.95 -5.39
C GLU A 356 -18.76 18.21 -6.89
N ASN A 357 -17.76 18.95 -7.36
CA ASN A 357 -17.60 19.26 -8.79
C ASN A 357 -17.11 18.07 -9.63
N LEU A 358 -16.58 17.01 -9.00
CA LEU A 358 -16.13 15.80 -9.70
C LEU A 358 -17.26 14.81 -10.01
N GLN A 359 -18.41 14.93 -9.31
CA GLN A 359 -19.56 14.05 -9.47
C GLN A 359 -20.36 14.44 -10.70
#